data_AF-A0A8K0U1X0-F1
#
_entry.id   AF-A0A8K0U1X0-F1
#
_cell.length_a   1.000
_cell.length_b   1.000
_cell.length_c   1.000
_cell.angle_alpha   90.00
_cell.angle_beta   90.00
_cell.angle_gamma   90.00
#
_symmetry.space_group_name_H-M   'P 1'
#
loop_
_entity.id
_entity.type
_entity.pdbx_description
1 polymer ?
#
loop_
_entity_poly.entity_id
_entity_poly.type
_entity_poly.pdbx_seq_one_letter_code
_entity_poly.pdbx_strand_id
1 'polypeptide(L)' 'VKHSEGNIMVWGYIIAQRLGRIYQIEGNIDVELYTQILDEEFLGTLYNLGINKKDVYFQQDNDSKYTSKQTSSCYGV' A
#
# COMPACT_ATOMS: atom_id res chain seq x y z
N VAL A 1 21.82 -25.87 2.80
CA VAL A 1 21.85 -24.98 1.62
C VAL A 1 20.65 -24.05 1.73
N LYS A 2 20.85 -22.73 1.87
CA LYS A 2 19.78 -21.73 1.77
C LYS A 2 19.82 -21.20 0.34
N HIS A 3 18.82 -21.51 -0.47
CA HIS A 3 18.62 -20.91 -1.79
C HIS A 3 17.97 -19.54 -1.58
N SER A 4 18.78 -18.49 -1.42
CA SER A 4 18.31 -17.10 -1.47
C SER A 4 18.45 -16.57 -2.89
N GLU A 5 17.85 -17.27 -3.85
CA GLU A 5 17.95 -16.97 -5.27
C GLU A 5 16.53 -16.66 -5.78
N GLY A 6 16.11 -15.41 -5.56
CA GLY A 6 14.87 -14.85 -6.08
C GLY A 6 13.72 -14.83 -5.06
N ASN A 7 13.46 -13.66 -4.47
CA ASN A 7 12.20 -13.34 -3.82
C ASN A 7 11.46 -12.29 -4.66
N ILE A 8 10.16 -12.50 -4.90
CA ILE A 8 9.29 -11.48 -5.47
C ILE A 8 8.63 -10.75 -4.30
N MET A 9 8.83 -9.45 -4.23
CA MET A 9 8.11 -8.60 -3.29
C MET A 9 6.88 -8.05 -4.00
N VAL A 10 5.74 -8.12 -3.31
CA VAL A 10 4.49 -7.53 -3.80
C VAL A 10 3.85 -6.75 -2.67
N TRP A 11 3.19 -5.66 -3.02
CA TRP A 11 2.25 -4.97 -2.16
C TRP A 11 0.86 -5.03 -2.78
N GLY A 12 -0.18 -5.01 -1.97
CA GLY A 12 -1.53 -4.96 -2.51
C GLY A 12 -2.54 -4.58 -1.47
N TYR A 13 -3.74 -4.28 -1.94
CA TYR A 13 -4.89 -3.96 -1.10
C TYR A 13 -6.11 -4.72 -1.59
N ILE A 14 -7.13 -4.79 -0.74
CA ILE A 14 -8.44 -5.34 -1.04
C ILE A 14 -9.49 -4.31 -0.61
N ILE A 15 -10.57 -4.16 -1.38
CA ILE A 15 -11.68 -3.25 -1.06
C ILE A 15 -12.94 -4.09 -0.92
N ALA A 16 -13.80 -3.81 0.05
CA ALA A 16 -15.01 -4.61 0.29
C ALA A 16 -15.94 -4.72 -0.94
N GLN A 17 -15.99 -3.67 -1.76
CA GLN A 17 -16.92 -3.55 -2.89
C GLN A 17 -16.39 -4.15 -4.20
N ARG A 18 -15.07 -4.36 -4.34
CA ARG A 18 -14.41 -4.74 -5.61
C ARG A 18 -13.11 -5.51 -5.39
N LEU A 19 -12.63 -6.16 -6.44
CA LEU A 19 -11.27 -6.71 -6.46
C LEU A 19 -10.26 -5.57 -6.27
N GLY A 20 -9.39 -5.72 -5.29
CA GLY A 20 -8.25 -4.83 -5.12
C GLY A 20 -7.14 -5.13 -6.13
N ARG A 21 -5.93 -4.63 -5.86
CA ARG A 21 -4.78 -4.76 -6.76
C ARG A 21 -3.56 -5.27 -6.04
N ILE A 22 -2.69 -5.92 -6.82
CA ILE A 22 -1.34 -6.31 -6.42
C ILE A 22 -0.36 -5.56 -7.33
N TYR A 23 0.64 -4.95 -6.71
CA TYR A 23 1.74 -4.22 -7.30
C TYR A 23 3.04 -4.96 -7.00
N GLN A 24 3.80 -5.30 -8.03
CA GLN A 24 5.12 -5.91 -7.87
C GLN A 24 6.15 -4.85 -7.53
N ILE A 25 6.91 -5.07 -6.47
CA ILE A 25 7.97 -4.18 -6.01
C ILE A 25 9.31 -4.74 -6.48
N GLU A 26 10.05 -3.93 -7.21
CA GLU A 26 11.43 -4.23 -7.58
C GLU A 26 12.36 -3.86 -6.43
N GLY A 27 12.96 -4.87 -5.78
CA GLY A 27 13.89 -4.66 -4.67
C GLY A 27 13.19 -4.53 -3.31
N ASN A 28 13.69 -3.64 -2.46
CA ASN A 28 13.13 -3.39 -1.13
C ASN A 28 12.23 -2.16 -1.16
N ILE A 29 11.14 -2.24 -0.42
CA ILE A 29 10.25 -1.11 -0.20
C ILE A 29 10.83 -0.17 0.88
N ASP A 30 10.85 1.12 0.59
CA ASP A 30 11.12 2.18 1.54
C ASP A 30 9.87 3.04 1.77
N VAL A 31 9.97 4.04 2.64
CA VAL A 31 8.85 4.91 3.01
C VAL A 31 8.36 5.74 1.82
N GLU A 32 9.26 6.20 0.97
CA GLU A 32 8.92 7.08 -0.16
C GLU A 32 8.17 6.28 -1.23
N LEU A 33 8.72 5.14 -1.63
CA LEU A 33 8.09 4.22 -2.57
C LEU A 33 6.77 3.68 -2.00
N TYR A 34 6.73 3.34 -0.70
CA TYR A 34 5.49 2.91 -0.08
C TYR A 34 4.42 4.00 -0.21
N THR A 35 4.77 5.24 0.15
CA THR A 35 3.85 6.38 0.11
C THR A 35 3.37 6.70 -1.31
N GLN A 36 4.24 6.55 -2.31
CA GLN A 36 3.88 6.73 -3.71
C GLN A 36 2.88 5.66 -4.18
N ILE A 37 3.17 4.37 -3.95
CA ILE A 37 2.27 3.26 -4.30
C ILE A 37 0.90 3.45 -3.63
N LEU A 38 0.91 3.91 -2.39
CA LEU A 38 -0.27 4.17 -1.59
C LEU A 38 -1.20 5.23 -2.19
N ASP A 39 -0.60 6.36 -2.62
CA ASP A 39 -1.32 7.48 -3.22
C ASP A 39 -1.82 7.13 -4.63
N GLU A 40 -0.94 6.57 -5.46
CA GLU A 40 -1.25 6.24 -6.85
C GLU A 40 -2.22 5.06 -6.98
N GLU A 41 -1.92 3.93 -6.33
CA GLU A 41 -2.66 2.69 -6.57
C GLU A 41 -3.90 2.55 -5.70
N PHE A 42 -3.83 2.91 -4.41
CA PHE A 42 -4.99 2.79 -3.52
C PHE A 42 -5.86 4.04 -3.53
N LEU A 43 -5.32 5.21 -3.18
CA LEU A 43 -6.11 6.45 -3.15
C LEU A 43 -6.61 6.84 -4.54
N GLY A 44 -5.77 6.69 -5.57
CA GLY A 44 -6.18 6.86 -6.97
C GLY A 44 -7.32 5.92 -7.37
N THR A 45 -7.31 4.67 -6.90
CA THR A 45 -8.42 3.73 -7.13
C THR A 45 -9.68 4.13 -6.38
N LEU A 46 -9.59 4.57 -5.13
CA LEU A 46 -10.76 5.11 -4.40
C LEU A 46 -11.38 6.29 -5.15
N TYR A 47 -10.55 7.22 -5.62
CA TYR A 47 -10.99 8.35 -6.44
C TYR A 47 -11.72 7.91 -7.71
N ASN A 48 -11.13 6.99 -8.47
CA ASN A 48 -11.74 6.46 -9.70
C ASN A 48 -13.05 5.71 -9.46
N LEU A 49 -13.22 5.12 -8.28
CA LEU A 49 -14.45 4.45 -7.86
C LEU A 49 -15.49 5.41 -7.24
N GLY A 50 -15.16 6.69 -7.06
CA GLY A 50 -16.01 7.66 -6.39
C GLY A 50 -16.18 7.39 -4.89
N ILE A 51 -15.27 6.61 -4.28
CA ILE A 51 -15.27 6.32 -2.85
C ILE A 51 -14.51 7.43 -2.14
N ASN A 52 -15.16 8.10 -1.20
CA ASN A 52 -14.49 9.09 -0.38
C ASN A 52 -13.56 8.39 0.61
N LYS A 53 -12.29 8.77 0.64
CA LYS A 53 -11.30 8.20 1.58
C LYS A 53 -11.71 8.32 3.05
N LYS A 54 -12.55 9.30 3.41
CA LYS A 54 -13.09 9.46 4.77
C LYS A 54 -14.09 8.38 5.16
N ASP A 55 -14.67 7.68 4.18
CA ASP A 55 -15.63 6.60 4.38
C ASP A 55 -14.95 5.22 4.39
N VAL A 56 -13.61 5.19 4.35
CA VAL A 56 -12.82 3.96 4.29
C VAL A 56 -12.01 3.80 5.56
N TYR A 57 -12.11 2.62 6.17
CA TYR A 57 -11.18 2.19 7.21
C TYR A 57 -9.95 1.58 6.56
N PHE A 58 -8.82 2.29 6.66
CA PHE A 58 -7.55 1.78 6.18
C PHE A 58 -6.91 0.86 7.22
N GLN A 59 -6.58 -0.37 6.82
CA GLN A 59 -5.89 -1.34 7.65
C GLN A 59 -4.59 -1.77 6.96
N GLN A 60 -3.50 -1.75 7.69
CA GLN A 60 -2.21 -2.32 7.31
C GLN A 60 -1.62 -3.08 8.50
N ASP A 61 -0.54 -3.83 8.29
CA ASP A 61 0.22 -4.38 9.41
C ASP A 61 0.96 -3.27 10.18
N ASN A 62 1.25 -3.49 11.47
CA ASN A 62 2.01 -2.55 12.28
C ASN A 62 3.53 -2.74 12.12
N ASP A 63 4.00 -3.13 10.93
CA ASP A 63 5.44 -3.24 10.70
C ASP A 63 6.05 -1.84 10.73
N SER A 64 7.02 -1.66 11.61
CA SER A 64 7.79 -0.42 11.81
C SER A 64 8.36 0.18 10.51
N LYS A 65 8.54 -0.65 9.46
CA LYS A 65 8.98 -0.22 8.13
C LYS A 65 7.93 0.62 7.37
N TYR A 66 6.64 0.46 7.69
CA TYR A 66 5.53 1.13 7.02
C TYR A 66 4.82 2.16 7.92
N THR A 67 5.27 2.32 9.16
CA THR A 67 4.70 3.23 10.17
C THR A 67 5.51 4.52 10.32
N SER A 68 6.00 5.07 9.22
CA SER A 68 6.62 6.40 9.25
C SER A 68 5.55 7.50 9.39
N LYS A 69 5.90 8.62 10.04
CA LYS A 69 5.01 9.81 10.11
C LYS A 69 4.58 10.31 8.73
N GLN A 70 5.43 10.14 7.72
CA GLN A 70 5.16 10.56 6.35
C GLN A 70 4.01 9.75 5.73
N THR A 71 4.00 8.44 5.97
CA THR A 71 2.94 7.54 5.50
C THR A 71 1.59 7.82 6.19
N SER A 72 1.59 8.08 7.50
CA SER A 72 0.37 8.46 8.23
C SER A 72 -0.29 9.73 7.69
N SER A 73 0.51 10.67 7.18
CA SER A 73 -0.02 11.92 6.61
C SER A 73 -0.87 11.71 5.35
N CYS A 74 -0.64 10.65 4.57
CA CYS A 74 -1.40 10.38 3.35
C CYS A 74 -2.84 9.95 3.65
N TYR A 75 -3.06 9.31 4.80
CA TYR A 75 -4.37 8.85 5.23
C TYR A 75 -5.04 9.71 6.30
N GLY A 76 -4.36 10.71 6.82
CA GLY A 76 -4.94 11.71 7.72
C GLY A 76 -5.40 11.12 9.06
N VAL A 77 -4.51 10.35 9.71
CA VAL A 77 -4.64 10.01 11.14
C VAL A 77 -4.22 11.19 12.00
#